data_AF-A0A969SSH4-F1
#
_entry.id   AF-A0A969SSH4-F1
#
_cell.length_a   1.000
_cell.length_b   1.000
_cell.length_c   1.000
_cell.angle_alpha   90.00
_cell.angle_beta   90.00
_cell.angle_gamma   90.00
#
_symmetry.space_group_name_H-M   'P 1'
#
loop_
_entity.id
_entity.type
_entity.pdbx_description
1 polymer ?
#
loop_
_entity_poly.entity_id
_entity_poly.type
_entity_poly.pdbx_seq_one_letter_code
_entity_poly.pdbx_strand_id
1 'polypeptide(L)'
;MSENGKIVSTTGHKDRVNDVSFSPDGKTVASASNDGTVILWDFDLDNLLVQGCDLIHNYLRNNSEVNEGDRKLCDRIGKKR
;
A
#
# COMPACT_ATOMS: atom_id res chain seq x y z
N MET A 1 -13.03 -14.07 8.69
CA MET A 1 -11.96 -14.97 8.24
C MET A 1 -11.04 -14.12 7.37
N SER A 2 -9.81 -13.86 7.83
CA SER A 2 -8.83 -13.06 7.09
C SER A 2 -8.24 -13.94 5.99
N GLU A 3 -8.34 -13.51 4.73
CA GLU A 3 -7.57 -14.14 3.66
C GLU A 3 -6.08 -13.83 3.88
N ASN A 4 -5.30 -14.88 4.08
CA ASN A 4 -3.84 -14.83 4.10
C ASN A 4 -3.35 -14.16 2.82
N GLY A 5 -2.39 -13.24 2.94
CA GLY A 5 -1.89 -12.40 1.85
C GLY A 5 -1.77 -13.14 0.52
N LYS A 6 -2.64 -12.78 -0.43
CA LYS A 6 -2.63 -13.32 -1.79
C LYS A 6 -1.32 -12.90 -2.44
N ILE A 7 -0.41 -13.85 -2.61
CA ILE A 7 0.76 -13.66 -3.48
C ILE A 7 0.22 -13.62 -4.91
N VAL A 8 0.07 -12.41 -5.43
CA VAL A 8 -0.26 -12.20 -6.84
C VAL A 8 1.01 -12.40 -7.63
N SER A 9 1.08 -13.49 -8.41
CA SER A 9 2.11 -13.63 -9.44
C SER A 9 1.79 -12.64 -10.54
N THR A 10 2.43 -11.47 -10.52
CA THR A 10 2.34 -10.52 -11.62
C THR A 10 3.15 -11.08 -12.77
N THR A 11 2.53 -11.30 -13.93
CA THR A 11 3.20 -11.56 -15.21
C THR A 11 3.95 -10.30 -15.67
N GLY A 12 4.93 -9.85 -14.87
CA GLY A 12 5.73 -8.67 -15.11
C GLY A 12 7.04 -9.04 -15.77
N HIS A 13 8.13 -8.75 -15.08
CA HIS A 13 9.48 -9.02 -15.57
C HIS A 13 9.75 -10.51 -15.83
N LYS A 14 10.53 -10.77 -16.88
CA LYS A 14 10.94 -12.13 -17.32
C LYS A 14 12.26 -12.58 -16.70
N ASP A 15 12.94 -11.67 -16.00
CA ASP A 15 14.18 -11.92 -15.26
C ASP A 15 14.14 -11.14 -13.93
N ARG A 16 15.23 -11.20 -13.15
CA ARG A 16 15.37 -10.56 -11.85
C ARG A 16 15.07 -9.07 -11.93
N VAL A 17 14.14 -8.63 -11.08
CA VAL A 17 13.96 -7.23 -10.73
C VAL A 17 15.14 -6.82 -9.86
N ASN A 18 15.85 -5.77 -10.27
CA ASN A 18 17.02 -5.26 -9.56
C ASN A 18 16.68 -4.04 -8.70
N ASP A 19 15.64 -3.29 -9.08
CA ASP A 19 15.29 -2.05 -8.40
C ASP A 19 13.78 -1.73 -8.53
N VAL A 20 13.27 -0.98 -7.56
CA VAL A 20 11.89 -0.49 -7.49
C VAL A 20 11.85 0.93 -6.94
N SER A 21 11.01 1.78 -7.52
CA SER A 21 10.84 3.17 -7.09
C SER A 21 9.39 3.60 -7.12
N PHE A 22 8.98 4.38 -6.12
CA PHE A 22 7.64 4.96 -6.03
C PHE A 22 7.67 6.38 -6.58
N SER A 23 6.68 6.74 -7.39
CA SER A 23 6.47 8.13 -7.74
C SER A 23 6.09 8.95 -6.50
N PRO A 24 6.59 10.20 -6.36
CA PRO A 24 6.27 11.03 -5.21
C PRO A 24 4.76 11.35 -5.05
N ASP A 25 3.99 11.24 -6.13
CA ASP A 25 2.55 11.46 -6.11
C ASP A 25 1.75 10.20 -5.71
N GLY A 26 2.42 9.06 -5.48
CA GLY A 26 1.78 7.82 -5.03
C GLY A 26 0.93 7.11 -6.08
N LYS A 27 1.03 7.50 -7.35
CA LYS A 27 0.20 6.96 -8.45
C LYS A 27 0.89 5.92 -9.32
N THR A 28 2.20 5.78 -9.19
CA THR A 28 2.98 4.90 -10.06
C THR A 28 4.11 4.23 -9.29
N VAL A 29 4.35 2.96 -9.62
CA VAL A 29 5.58 2.26 -9.24
C VAL A 29 6.36 1.94 -10.50
N ALA A 30 7.67 2.20 -10.49
CA ALA A 30 8.58 1.76 -11.52
C ALA A 30 9.37 0.55 -11.02
N SER A 31 9.51 -0.48 -11.85
CA SER A 31 10.40 -1.62 -11.59
C SER A 31 11.38 -1.80 -12.75
N ALA A 32 12.65 -2.08 -12.45
CA ALA A 32 13.71 -2.28 -13.43
C ALA A 32 14.31 -3.70 -13.32
N SER A 33 14.60 -4.34 -14.45
CA SER A 33 14.97 -5.76 -14.51
C SER A 33 16.14 -6.06 -15.44
N ASN A 34 16.79 -7.20 -15.21
CA ASN A 34 17.80 -7.77 -16.10
C ASN A 34 17.23 -8.19 -17.47
N ASP A 35 15.91 -8.28 -17.63
CA ASP A 35 15.28 -8.53 -18.94
C ASP A 35 15.38 -7.31 -19.89
N GLY A 36 16.01 -6.23 -19.45
CA GLY A 36 16.24 -5.01 -20.23
C GLY A 36 15.05 -4.06 -20.26
N THR A 37 14.02 -4.29 -19.42
CA THR A 37 12.81 -3.48 -19.39
C THR A 37 12.64 -2.74 -18.07
N VAL A 38 11.90 -1.63 -18.16
CA VAL A 38 11.28 -0.95 -17.02
C VAL A 38 9.77 -1.04 -17.20
N ILE A 39 9.06 -1.48 -16.16
CA ILE A 39 7.59 -1.51 -16.16
C ILE A 39 7.09 -0.42 -15.21
N LEU A 40 6.13 0.38 -15.70
CA LEU A 40 5.36 1.31 -14.88
C LEU A 40 4.03 0.66 -14.51
N TRP A 41 3.77 0.58 -13.21
CA TRP A 41 2.56 0.02 -12.65
C TRP A 41 1.67 1.14 -12.15
N ASP A 42 0.39 1.10 -12.52
CA ASP A 42 -0.62 1.92 -11.86
C ASP A 42 -0.67 1.52 -10.38
N PHE A 43 -0.46 2.51 -9.52
CA PHE A 43 -0.47 2.37 -8.07
C PHE A 43 -1.41 3.42 -7.49
N ASP A 44 -1.97 3.15 -6.31
CA ASP A 44 -2.85 4.11 -5.64
C ASP A 44 -2.60 4.01 -4.14
N LEU A 45 -1.65 4.84 -3.68
CA LEU A 45 -1.30 4.90 -2.27
C LEU A 45 -2.48 5.35 -1.41
N ASP A 46 -3.31 6.25 -1.91
CA ASP A 46 -4.45 6.78 -1.16
C ASP A 46 -5.47 5.68 -0.88
N ASN A 47 -5.80 4.87 -1.90
CA ASN A 47 -6.71 3.73 -1.73
C ASN A 47 -6.13 2.67 -0.78
N LEU A 48 -4.82 2.39 -0.87
CA LEU A 48 -4.17 1.46 0.06
C LEU A 48 -4.28 1.93 1.52
N LEU A 49 -4.05 3.22 1.77
CA LEU A 49 -4.18 3.80 3.11
C LEU A 49 -5.61 3.75 3.62
N VAL A 50 -6.62 3.96 2.77
CA VAL A 50 -8.04 3.82 3.12
C VAL A 50 -8.35 2.38 3.56
N GLN A 51 -7.96 1.38 2.74
CA GLN A 51 -8.20 -0.03 3.07
C GLN A 51 -7.51 -0.43 4.38
N GLY A 52 -6.26 0.00 4.57
CA GLY A 52 -5.53 -0.24 5.82
C GLY A 52 -6.26 0.37 7.02
N CYS A 53 -6.77 1.59 6.88
CA CYS A 53 -7.52 2.27 7.92
C CYS A 53 -8.83 1.57 8.27
N ASP A 54 -9.57 1.05 7.29
CA ASP A 54 -10.79 0.27 7.53
C ASP A 54 -10.49 -1.00 8.35
N LEU A 55 -9.37 -1.68 8.07
CA LEU A 55 -8.97 -2.90 8.77
C LEU A 55 -8.64 -2.65 10.24
N ILE A 56 -7.90 -1.59 10.54
CA ILE A 56 -7.42 -1.32 11.91
C ILE A 56 -8.34 -0.40 12.71
N HIS A 57 -9.41 0.13 12.09
CA HIS A 57 -10.29 1.13 12.70
C HIS A 57 -10.78 0.74 14.11
N ASN A 58 -11.33 -0.47 14.23
CA ASN A 58 -11.86 -0.98 15.49
C ASN A 58 -10.76 -1.23 16.53
N TYR A 59 -9.57 -1.67 16.10
CA TYR A 59 -8.43 -1.88 17.00
C TYR A 59 -7.98 -0.55 17.60
N LEU A 60 -7.76 0.47 16.76
CA LEU A 60 -7.35 1.81 17.21
C LEU A 60 -8.37 2.44 18.17
N ARG A 61 -9.67 2.23 17.95
CA ARG A 61 -10.72 2.85 18.76
C ARG A 61 -10.98 2.12 20.08
N ASN A 62 -10.84 0.80 20.13
CA ASN A 62 -11.34 -0.01 21.24
C ASN A 62 -10.23 -0.62 22.12
N ASN A 63 -8.99 -0.72 21.63
CA ASN A 63 -7.91 -1.25 22.44
C ASN A 63 -7.44 -0.22 23.48
N SER A 64 -7.41 -0.60 24.77
CA SER A 64 -6.92 0.26 25.86
C SER A 64 -5.41 0.51 25.84
N GLU A 65 -4.63 -0.33 25.16
CA GLU A 65 -3.17 -0.20 25.03
C GLU A 65 -2.75 0.89 24.01
N VAL A 66 -3.67 1.30 23.14
CA VAL A 66 -3.40 2.32 22.12
C VAL A 66 -3.50 3.72 22.74
N ASN A 67 -2.43 4.51 22.61
CA ASN A 67 -2.39 5.89 23.06
C ASN A 67 -3.41 6.76 22.32
N GLU A 68 -3.81 7.88 22.92
CA GLU A 68 -4.88 8.73 22.38
C GLU A 68 -4.58 9.33 20.99
N GLY A 69 -3.30 9.59 20.69
CA GLY A 69 -2.88 10.15 19.40
C GLY A 69 -3.13 9.17 18.26
N ASP A 70 -2.71 7.92 18.44
CA ASP A 70 -2.82 6.87 17.43
C ASP A 70 -4.27 6.49 17.13
N ARG A 71 -5.20 6.73 18.07
CA ARG A 71 -6.65 6.53 17.84
C ARG A 71 -7.20 7.37 16.68
N LYS A 72 -6.54 8.48 16.36
CA LYS A 72 -6.94 9.45 15.33
C LYS A 72 -6.14 9.33 14.04
N LEU A 73 -5.25 8.35 13.93
CA LEU A 73 -4.34 8.17 12.78
C LEU A 73 -5.09 8.18 11.44
N CYS A 74 -6.26 7.56 11.41
CA CYS A 74 -7.09 7.44 10.20
C CYS A 74 -8.09 8.59 9.99
N ASP A 75 -8.25 9.53 10.93
CA ASP A 75 -9.29 10.56 10.88
C ASP A 75 -9.15 11.54 9.69
N ARG A 76 -7.96 11.56 9.07
CA ARG A 76 -7.61 12.42 7.93
C ARG A 76 -7.35 11.65 6.62
N ILE A 77 -7.34 10.32 6.67
CA ILE A 77 -7.13 9.47 5.49
C ILE A 77 -8.46 9.31 4.74
N GLY A 78 -8.45 9.34 3.40
CA GLY A 78 -9.65 9.17 2.57
C GLY A 78 -10.58 10.39 2.48
N LYS A 79 -10.30 11.46 3.22
CA LYS A 79 -10.99 12.75 3.04
C LYS A 79 -10.40 13.46 1.83
N LYS A 80 -11.04 13.30 0.66
CA LYS A 80 -10.78 14.18 -0.49
C LYS A 80 -10.98 15.64 -0.04
N ARG A 81 -10.00 16.50 -0.35
CA ARG A 81 -10.12 17.95 -0.17
C ARG A 81 -11.21 18.51 -1.07
#